data_AF-A0A2E7CX90-F1
#
_entry.id   AF-A0A2E7CX90-F1
#
_cell.length_a   1.000
_cell.length_b   1.000
_cell.length_c   1.000
_cell.angle_alpha   90.00
_cell.angle_beta   90.00
_cell.angle_gamma   90.00
#
_symmetry.space_group_name_H-M   'P 1'
#
loop_
_entity.id
_entity.type
_entity.pdbx_description
1 polymer ?
#
loop_
_entity_poly.entity_id
_entity_poly.type
_entity_poly.pdbx_seq_one_letter_code
_entity_poly.pdbx_strand_id
1 'polypeptide(L)'
;MVVICAVTLGLAGCGNTQSRTATEQLLASDAIDQSIARLDFSALSGQSVYLDTSFLKSIKGVGFVNAAYITSGIRQQLVASRCLLQEDRDDANVIVEARIGSLGTDVHEVTYGMPASNAISAAASVVPTLPSVPTIPEIAVAKRNRQEAAAKLAVFAYARVTGEPIWQSGVMAVRSSASDIWLFGAGPFQRGRIYDGTRFAGQRLELDHGKHKQNEHAVAHYGRETFFPFPPSIDGSLKPPRLLEVDDGKILPVSAKEESDDSDDESDE
;
A
#
# COMPACT_ATOMS: atom_id res chain seq x y z
N MET A 1 44.69 35.99 -10.10
CA MET A 1 43.37 36.05 -10.78
C MET A 1 43.11 34.76 -11.58
N VAL A 2 43.22 33.59 -10.92
CA VAL A 2 42.97 32.26 -11.54
C VAL A 2 42.19 31.34 -10.58
N VAL A 3 42.05 31.71 -9.30
CA VAL A 3 41.48 30.86 -8.24
C VAL A 3 39.95 31.01 -8.09
N ILE A 4 39.32 31.98 -8.77
CA ILE A 4 37.87 32.24 -8.64
C ILE A 4 37.03 31.48 -9.69
N CYS A 5 37.64 30.94 -10.75
CA CYS A 5 36.90 30.24 -11.81
C CYS A 5 36.66 28.73 -11.56
N ALA A 6 37.22 28.15 -10.49
CA ALA A 6 37.13 26.70 -10.25
C ALA A 6 35.97 26.27 -9.33
N VAL A 7 35.27 27.21 -8.68
CA VAL A 7 34.19 26.90 -7.72
C VAL A 7 32.79 27.01 -8.35
N THR A 8 32.67 27.51 -9.58
CA THR A 8 31.38 27.75 -10.25
C THR A 8 30.86 26.59 -11.12
N LEU A 9 31.58 25.47 -11.23
CA LEU A 9 31.16 24.30 -12.03
C LEU A 9 30.43 23.19 -11.25
N GLY A 10 30.06 23.43 -9.99
CA GLY A 10 29.59 22.36 -9.08
C GLY A 10 28.07 22.17 -8.92
N LEU A 11 27.18 22.88 -9.63
CA LEU A 11 25.74 22.84 -9.33
C LEU A 11 24.81 22.72 -10.55
N ALA A 12 25.26 22.06 -11.62
CA ALA A 12 24.37 21.65 -12.71
C ALA A 12 23.73 20.28 -12.41
N GLY A 13 22.97 20.19 -11.32
CA GLY A 13 22.12 19.04 -11.03
C GLY A 13 20.66 19.37 -11.35
N CYS A 14 20.20 19.08 -12.57
CA CYS A 14 18.77 19.09 -12.90
C CYS A 14 18.26 17.65 -12.88
N GLY A 15 17.74 17.20 -11.73
CA GLY A 15 17.07 15.92 -11.60
C GLY A 15 15.56 16.09 -11.77
N ASN A 16 14.99 15.57 -12.86
CA ASN A 16 13.54 15.54 -13.05
C ASN A 16 13.05 14.09 -12.95
N THR A 17 12.41 13.73 -11.83
CA THR A 17 11.76 12.42 -11.70
C THR A 17 10.34 12.52 -12.25
N GLN A 18 10.10 11.97 -13.44
CA GLN A 18 8.78 11.90 -14.07
C GLN A 18 8.38 10.45 -14.31
N SER A 19 7.85 9.81 -13.27
CA SER A 19 6.83 8.75 -13.36
C SER A 19 6.12 8.66 -12.00
N ARG A 20 4.83 9.05 -11.95
CA ARG A 20 4.03 9.11 -10.71
C ARG A 20 3.15 7.87 -10.49
N THR A 21 3.18 6.92 -11.43
CA THR A 21 2.33 5.73 -11.44
C THR A 21 2.53 4.84 -10.21
N ALA A 22 3.77 4.65 -9.75
CA ALA A 22 4.03 3.86 -8.54
C ALA A 22 3.47 4.54 -7.28
N THR A 23 3.59 5.88 -7.18
CA THR A 23 3.04 6.67 -6.07
C THR A 23 1.51 6.58 -6.05
N GLU A 24 0.86 6.74 -7.20
CA GLU A 24 -0.60 6.63 -7.35
C GLU A 24 -1.09 5.22 -6.95
N GLN A 25 -0.42 4.17 -7.43
CA GLN A 25 -0.76 2.79 -7.07
C GLN A 25 -0.57 2.52 -5.58
N LEU A 26 0.53 2.98 -4.98
CA LEU A 26 0.78 2.81 -3.54
C LEU A 26 -0.22 3.58 -2.68
N LEU A 27 -0.57 4.82 -3.07
CA LEU A 27 -1.58 5.60 -2.35
C LEU A 27 -2.96 4.94 -2.42
N ALA A 28 -3.34 4.44 -3.60
CA ALA A 28 -4.61 3.75 -3.79
C ALA A 28 -4.66 2.44 -3.00
N SER A 29 -3.59 1.63 -3.01
CA SER A 29 -3.49 0.41 -2.21
C SER A 29 -3.53 0.69 -0.71
N ASP A 30 -2.77 1.67 -0.22
CA ASP A 30 -2.77 2.04 1.20
C ASP A 30 -4.15 2.55 1.67
N ALA A 31 -4.86 3.32 0.84
CA ALA A 31 -6.22 3.74 1.16
C ALA A 31 -7.20 2.55 1.27
N ILE A 32 -7.03 1.53 0.42
CA ILE A 32 -7.80 0.27 0.48
C ILE A 32 -7.45 -0.52 1.73
N ASP A 33 -6.17 -0.78 1.99
CA ASP A 33 -5.71 -1.56 3.15
C ASP A 33 -6.21 -0.95 4.45
N GLN A 34 -6.13 0.38 4.59
CA GLN A 34 -6.68 1.07 5.74
C GLN A 34 -8.20 1.02 5.83
N SER A 35 -8.92 0.94 4.70
CA SER A 35 -10.36 0.79 4.69
C SER A 35 -10.77 -0.61 5.15
N ILE A 36 -10.07 -1.65 4.68
CA ILE A 36 -10.31 -3.04 5.06
C ILE A 36 -9.92 -3.29 6.52
N ALA A 37 -8.79 -2.74 6.98
CA ALA A 37 -8.33 -2.88 8.37
C ALA A 37 -9.31 -2.32 9.42
N ARG A 38 -10.24 -1.45 9.03
CA ARG A 38 -11.30 -0.91 9.89
C ARG A 38 -12.55 -1.79 9.94
N LEU A 39 -12.66 -2.78 9.07
CA LEU A 39 -13.78 -3.72 9.09
C LEU A 39 -13.61 -4.67 10.27
N ASP A 40 -14.65 -4.80 11.09
CA ASP A 40 -14.66 -5.71 12.23
C ASP A 40 -15.77 -6.76 12.02
N PHE A 41 -15.35 -7.98 11.67
CA PHE A 41 -16.25 -9.11 11.46
C PHE A 41 -16.41 -9.98 12.70
N SER A 42 -16.01 -9.52 13.88
CA SER A 42 -16.16 -10.27 15.15
C SER A 42 -17.60 -10.72 15.40
N ALA A 43 -18.59 -9.93 14.97
CA ALA A 43 -20.01 -10.28 15.04
C ALA A 43 -20.40 -11.53 14.22
N LEU A 44 -19.57 -11.94 13.26
CA LEU A 44 -19.78 -13.11 12.40
C LEU A 44 -18.85 -14.29 12.77
N SER A 45 -18.08 -14.17 13.86
CA SER A 45 -17.15 -15.22 14.30
C SER A 45 -17.85 -16.58 14.45
N GLY A 46 -17.25 -17.62 13.87
CA GLY A 46 -17.77 -18.99 13.89
C GLY A 46 -18.88 -19.30 12.88
N GLN A 47 -19.37 -18.31 12.12
CA GLN A 47 -20.37 -18.54 11.07
C GLN A 47 -19.71 -19.02 9.77
N SER A 48 -20.41 -19.87 9.01
CA SER A 48 -20.04 -20.14 7.62
C SER A 48 -20.42 -18.97 6.73
N VAL A 49 -19.42 -18.35 6.12
CA VAL A 49 -19.54 -17.08 5.42
C VAL A 49 -19.09 -17.24 3.98
N TYR A 50 -19.89 -16.74 3.04
CA TYR A 50 -19.51 -16.56 1.65
C TYR A 50 -19.34 -15.07 1.36
N LEU A 51 -18.20 -14.70 0.76
CA LEU A 51 -17.95 -13.32 0.34
C LEU A 51 -18.45 -13.11 -1.09
N ASP A 52 -19.52 -12.35 -1.25
CA ASP A 52 -20.01 -11.90 -2.55
C ASP A 52 -19.23 -10.66 -3.03
N THR A 53 -18.52 -10.81 -4.14
CA THR A 53 -17.70 -9.77 -4.76
C THR A 53 -18.30 -9.21 -6.05
N SER A 54 -19.56 -9.53 -6.35
CA SER A 54 -20.26 -9.10 -7.58
C SER A 54 -20.28 -7.57 -7.75
N PHE A 55 -20.20 -6.84 -6.64
CA PHE A 55 -20.23 -5.36 -6.59
C PHE A 55 -18.84 -4.73 -6.37
N LEU A 56 -17.77 -5.53 -6.37
CA LEU A 56 -16.38 -5.06 -6.43
C LEU A 56 -15.91 -4.98 -7.88
N LYS A 57 -16.66 -4.27 -8.73
CA LYS A 57 -16.31 -4.16 -10.15
C LYS A 57 -15.11 -3.23 -10.32
N SER A 58 -14.08 -3.72 -10.99
CA SER A 58 -12.96 -2.89 -11.41
C SER A 58 -13.40 -1.95 -12.54
N ILE A 59 -13.38 -0.64 -12.28
CA ILE A 59 -13.54 0.35 -13.33
C ILE A 59 -12.19 0.46 -14.02
N LYS A 60 -12.08 -0.02 -15.27
CA LYS A 60 -10.84 0.06 -16.05
C LYS A 60 -10.44 1.53 -16.22
N GLY A 61 -9.38 1.94 -15.53
CA GLY A 61 -8.79 3.27 -15.56
C GLY A 61 -7.34 3.24 -15.06
N VAL A 62 -6.54 4.25 -15.40
CA VAL A 62 -5.14 4.36 -15.01
C VAL A 62 -5.06 4.58 -13.49
N GLY A 63 -4.26 3.77 -12.76
CA GLY A 63 -4.10 3.86 -11.30
C GLY A 63 -4.91 2.85 -10.46
N PHE A 64 -5.50 1.81 -11.07
CA PHE A 64 -6.47 0.95 -10.40
C PHE A 64 -5.85 -0.13 -9.50
N VAL A 65 -6.28 -0.20 -8.23
CA VAL A 65 -6.06 -1.36 -7.34
C VAL A 65 -7.02 -2.47 -7.75
N ASN A 66 -6.47 -3.64 -8.10
CA ASN A 66 -7.24 -4.76 -8.63
C ASN A 66 -8.40 -5.15 -7.69
N ALA A 67 -9.59 -5.41 -8.24
CA ALA A 67 -10.72 -5.96 -7.49
C ALA A 67 -10.32 -7.25 -6.75
N ALA A 68 -9.48 -8.08 -7.36
CA ALA A 68 -8.96 -9.29 -6.73
C ALA A 68 -8.11 -9.00 -5.47
N TYR A 69 -7.38 -7.88 -5.44
CA TYR A 69 -6.62 -7.47 -4.27
C TYR A 69 -7.57 -7.09 -3.11
N ILE A 70 -8.62 -6.32 -3.41
CA ILE A 70 -9.66 -5.97 -2.42
C ILE A 70 -10.36 -7.22 -1.89
N THR A 71 -10.77 -8.11 -2.80
CA THR A 71 -11.38 -9.41 -2.45
C THR A 71 -10.50 -10.20 -1.51
N SER A 72 -9.22 -10.36 -1.86
CA SER A 72 -8.25 -11.10 -1.04
C SER A 72 -8.05 -10.44 0.34
N GLY A 73 -7.93 -9.11 0.40
CA GLY A 73 -7.80 -8.38 1.65
C GLY A 73 -9.01 -8.53 2.58
N ILE A 74 -10.23 -8.50 2.04
CA ILE A 74 -11.46 -8.74 2.83
C ILE A 74 -11.52 -10.21 3.29
N ARG A 75 -11.16 -11.17 2.44
CA ARG A 75 -11.07 -12.59 2.83
C ARG A 75 -10.09 -12.80 3.97
N GLN A 76 -8.93 -12.14 3.93
CA GLN A 76 -7.96 -12.16 5.04
C GLN A 76 -8.58 -11.63 6.34
N GLN A 77 -9.31 -10.52 6.29
CA GLN A 77 -9.95 -9.94 7.47
C GLN A 77 -11.07 -10.84 8.04
N LEU A 78 -11.85 -11.51 7.17
CA LEU A 78 -12.86 -12.48 7.57
C LEU A 78 -12.23 -13.68 8.30
N VAL A 79 -11.17 -14.26 7.71
CA VAL A 79 -10.46 -15.40 8.32
C VAL A 79 -9.79 -14.98 9.64
N ALA A 80 -9.17 -13.80 9.69
CA ALA A 80 -8.59 -13.25 10.91
C ALA A 80 -9.64 -13.04 12.02
N SER A 81 -10.90 -12.77 11.65
CA SER A 81 -12.04 -12.64 12.57
C SER A 81 -12.72 -13.98 12.90
N ARG A 82 -12.07 -15.12 12.58
CA ARG A 82 -12.60 -16.48 12.80
C ARG A 82 -13.91 -16.80 12.08
N CYS A 83 -14.17 -16.16 10.94
CA CYS A 83 -15.26 -16.56 10.06
C CYS A 83 -14.85 -17.83 9.27
N LEU A 84 -15.77 -18.77 9.10
CA LEU A 84 -15.54 -20.00 8.34
C LEU A 84 -15.84 -19.72 6.86
N LEU A 85 -14.83 -19.20 6.16
CA LEU A 85 -14.94 -18.79 4.77
C LEU A 85 -15.21 -20.00 3.85
N GLN A 86 -16.30 -19.92 3.08
CA GLN A 86 -16.70 -20.92 2.09
C GLN A 86 -16.38 -20.44 0.68
N GLU A 87 -16.01 -21.36 -0.22
CA GLU A 87 -15.81 -21.04 -1.64
C GLU A 87 -17.13 -20.99 -2.41
N ASP A 88 -18.12 -21.77 -2.01
CA ASP A 88 -19.43 -21.82 -2.65
C ASP A 88 -20.50 -21.11 -1.80
N ARG A 89 -21.40 -20.39 -2.49
CA ARG A 89 -22.51 -19.66 -1.84
C ARG A 89 -23.45 -20.60 -1.10
N ASP A 90 -23.63 -21.82 -1.61
CA ASP A 90 -24.58 -22.82 -1.11
C ASP A 90 -24.06 -23.58 0.13
N ASP A 91 -22.81 -23.37 0.52
CA ASP A 91 -22.23 -23.93 1.77
C ASP A 91 -22.21 -22.92 2.94
N ALA A 92 -22.48 -21.63 2.69
CA ALA A 92 -22.47 -20.57 3.70
C ALA A 92 -23.84 -20.17 4.29
N ASN A 93 -23.95 -20.17 5.61
CA ASN A 93 -25.15 -19.70 6.31
C ASN A 93 -25.37 -18.18 6.14
N VAL A 94 -24.27 -17.43 6.02
CA VAL A 94 -24.25 -15.98 5.93
C VAL A 94 -23.59 -15.55 4.62
N ILE A 95 -24.21 -14.60 3.91
CA ILE A 95 -23.60 -13.93 2.78
C ILE A 95 -23.10 -12.57 3.24
N VAL A 96 -21.83 -12.31 2.98
CA VAL A 96 -21.19 -11.01 3.18
C VAL A 96 -21.00 -10.37 1.81
N GLU A 97 -21.67 -9.25 1.58
CA GLU A 97 -21.55 -8.52 0.32
C GLU A 97 -20.66 -7.30 0.51
N ALA A 98 -19.63 -7.18 -0.34
CA ALA A 98 -18.73 -6.05 -0.35
C ALA A 98 -18.98 -5.17 -1.58
N ARG A 99 -19.02 -3.85 -1.36
CA ARG A 99 -19.16 -2.85 -2.42
C ARG A 99 -18.15 -1.74 -2.28
N ILE A 100 -17.65 -1.29 -3.42
CA ILE A 100 -16.75 -0.15 -3.52
C ILE A 100 -17.48 1.05 -4.13
N GLY A 101 -17.50 2.16 -3.41
CA GLY A 101 -18.17 3.38 -3.86
C GLY A 101 -17.27 4.28 -4.71
N SER A 102 -16.01 4.45 -4.30
CA SER A 102 -15.04 5.25 -5.02
C SER A 102 -13.64 4.77 -4.71
N LEU A 103 -12.80 4.71 -5.74
CA LEU A 103 -11.36 4.59 -5.62
C LEU A 103 -10.76 5.56 -6.63
N GLY A 104 -9.98 6.52 -6.15
CA GLY A 104 -9.40 7.53 -7.03
C GLY A 104 -8.23 8.24 -6.40
N THR A 105 -7.48 8.92 -7.25
CA THR A 105 -6.32 9.72 -6.86
C THR A 105 -6.49 11.15 -7.34
N ASP A 106 -6.22 12.11 -6.46
CA ASP A 106 -6.21 13.53 -6.75
C ASP A 106 -4.78 14.07 -6.66
N VAL A 107 -4.41 14.96 -7.58
CA VAL A 107 -3.09 15.60 -7.57
C VAL A 107 -3.27 17.12 -7.53
N HIS A 108 -2.62 17.76 -6.56
CA HIS A 108 -2.65 19.20 -6.36
C HIS A 108 -1.20 19.73 -6.41
N GLU A 109 -0.90 20.52 -7.44
CA GLU A 109 0.41 21.16 -7.61
C GLU A 109 0.27 22.67 -7.40
N VAL A 110 1.08 23.21 -6.50
CA VAL A 110 1.16 24.64 -6.20
C VAL A 110 2.59 25.10 -6.40
N THR A 111 2.81 25.96 -7.39
CA THR A 111 4.10 26.60 -7.65
C THR A 111 4.04 28.06 -7.21
N TYR A 112 4.91 28.44 -6.28
CA TYR A 112 5.16 29.82 -5.91
C TYR A 112 6.38 30.32 -6.69
N GLY A 113 6.14 31.15 -7.70
CA GLY A 113 7.17 31.67 -8.59
C GLY A 113 6.62 32.02 -9.98
N MET A 114 7.51 32.14 -10.96
CA MET A 114 7.10 32.23 -12.36
C MET A 114 6.99 30.82 -12.93
N PRO A 115 5.78 30.31 -13.24
CA PRO A 115 5.61 29.01 -13.86
C PRO A 115 6.25 29.00 -15.25
N ALA A 116 6.72 27.84 -15.70
CA ALA A 116 7.32 27.71 -17.02
C ALA A 116 6.38 28.22 -18.11
N SER A 117 6.81 29.20 -18.90
CA SER A 117 6.02 29.78 -19.99
C SER A 117 6.08 28.92 -21.28
N ASN A 118 6.06 27.59 -21.13
CA ASN A 118 6.19 26.64 -22.24
C ASN A 118 5.11 26.85 -23.32
N ALA A 119 3.92 27.30 -22.92
CA ALA A 119 2.81 27.61 -23.82
C ALA A 119 3.07 28.88 -24.68
N ILE A 120 3.75 29.89 -24.13
CA ILE A 120 4.05 31.14 -24.84
C ILE A 120 5.17 30.91 -25.86
N SER A 121 6.20 30.13 -25.49
CA SER A 121 7.26 29.73 -26.42
C SER A 121 6.75 28.81 -27.54
N ALA A 122 5.82 27.90 -27.24
CA ALA A 122 5.21 27.04 -28.26
C ALA A 122 4.34 27.86 -29.24
N ALA A 123 3.54 28.81 -28.74
CA ALA A 123 2.73 29.71 -29.58
C ALA A 123 3.58 30.68 -30.43
N ALA A 124 4.75 31.11 -29.95
CA ALA A 124 5.67 31.93 -30.74
C ALA A 124 6.29 31.14 -31.92
N SER A 125 6.44 29.82 -31.79
CA SER A 125 7.05 28.99 -32.84
C SER A 125 6.15 28.69 -34.06
N VAL A 126 4.82 28.89 -33.94
CA VAL A 126 3.85 28.69 -35.03
C VAL A 126 3.63 29.93 -35.91
N VAL A 127 4.18 31.09 -35.54
CA VAL A 127 4.12 32.32 -36.33
C VAL A 127 5.52 32.66 -36.86
N PRO A 128 5.84 32.39 -38.14
CA PRO A 128 7.21 32.49 -38.69
C PRO A 128 7.83 33.89 -38.64
N THR A 129 7.01 34.92 -38.44
CA THR A 129 7.41 36.34 -38.44
C THR A 129 7.68 36.88 -37.04
N LEU A 130 7.38 36.14 -35.97
CA LEU A 130 7.73 36.53 -34.61
C LEU A 130 9.13 36.02 -34.26
N PRO A 131 9.97 36.84 -33.60
CA PRO A 131 11.26 36.37 -33.11
C PRO A 131 11.04 35.23 -32.11
N SER A 132 11.89 34.19 -32.20
CA SER A 132 11.88 33.07 -31.26
C SER A 132 12.04 33.60 -29.83
N VAL A 133 10.96 33.55 -29.05
CA VAL A 133 11.00 33.96 -27.64
C VAL A 133 11.77 32.89 -26.87
N PRO A 134 12.89 33.22 -26.21
CA PRO A 134 13.65 32.25 -25.44
C PRO A 134 12.74 31.65 -24.36
N THR A 135 12.81 30.34 -24.18
CA THR A 135 12.09 29.64 -23.12
C THR A 135 12.56 30.17 -21.77
N ILE A 136 11.71 30.94 -21.09
CA ILE A 136 11.98 31.39 -19.73
C ILE A 136 11.85 30.14 -18.85
N PRO A 137 12.94 29.66 -18.22
CA PRO A 137 12.88 28.52 -17.33
C PRO A 137 11.98 28.84 -16.13
N GLU A 138 11.37 27.81 -15.55
CA GLU A 138 10.60 27.95 -14.31
C GLU A 138 11.50 28.54 -13.22
N ILE A 139 11.14 29.73 -12.70
CA ILE A 139 11.76 30.29 -11.50
C ILE A 139 10.82 30.00 -10.34
N ALA A 140 10.87 28.76 -9.85
CA ALA A 140 10.11 28.33 -8.68
C ALA A 140 10.90 28.64 -7.41
N VAL A 141 10.41 29.61 -6.63
CA VAL A 141 10.93 29.88 -5.28
C VAL A 141 10.56 28.73 -4.35
N ALA A 142 9.32 28.25 -4.46
CA ALA A 142 8.87 27.04 -3.81
C ALA A 142 7.88 26.31 -4.70
N LYS A 143 7.95 24.99 -4.72
CA LYS A 143 6.97 24.14 -5.40
C LYS A 143 6.50 23.08 -4.43
N ARG A 144 5.20 22.84 -4.40
CA ARG A 144 4.58 21.80 -3.57
C ARG A 144 3.67 20.96 -4.43
N ASN A 145 3.91 19.66 -4.45
CA ASN A 145 3.03 18.68 -5.05
C ASN A 145 2.39 17.85 -3.93
N ARG A 146 1.07 17.68 -3.96
CA ARG A 146 0.33 16.87 -3.00
C ARG A 146 -0.56 15.90 -3.77
N GLN A 147 -0.31 14.62 -3.57
CA GLN A 147 -1.09 13.53 -4.11
C GLN A 147 -1.92 12.93 -3.00
N GLU A 148 -3.20 12.71 -3.24
CA GLU A 148 -4.11 12.03 -2.31
C GLU A 148 -4.78 10.87 -3.03
N ALA A 149 -5.03 9.77 -2.33
CA ALA A 149 -5.94 8.74 -2.81
C ALA A 149 -7.10 8.61 -1.84
N ALA A 150 -8.31 8.40 -2.34
CA ALA A 150 -9.50 8.17 -1.55
C ALA A 150 -10.12 6.83 -1.91
N ALA A 151 -10.41 6.02 -0.89
CA ALA A 151 -11.13 4.77 -1.01
C ALA A 151 -12.41 4.82 -0.16
N LYS A 152 -13.53 4.36 -0.73
CA LYS A 152 -14.83 4.25 -0.06
C LYS A 152 -15.32 2.81 -0.16
N LEU A 153 -15.29 2.10 0.96
CA LEU A 153 -15.68 0.69 1.07
C LEU A 153 -16.87 0.55 2.01
N ALA A 154 -17.80 -0.34 1.69
CA ALA A 154 -18.88 -0.72 2.60
C ALA A 154 -19.15 -2.21 2.45
N VAL A 155 -19.46 -2.85 3.57
CA VAL A 155 -19.73 -4.29 3.64
C VAL A 155 -20.97 -4.51 4.52
N PHE A 156 -21.81 -5.45 4.14
CA PHE A 156 -22.94 -5.88 4.96
C PHE A 156 -23.13 -7.39 4.87
N ALA A 157 -23.82 -7.96 5.85
CA ALA A 157 -24.03 -9.38 6.00
C ALA A 157 -25.51 -9.69 6.23
N TYR A 158 -26.01 -10.73 5.58
CA TYR A 158 -27.39 -11.20 5.71
C TYR A 158 -27.46 -12.72 5.68
N ALA A 159 -28.51 -13.28 6.28
CA ALA A 159 -28.77 -14.71 6.29
C ALA A 159 -29.11 -15.19 4.87
N ARG A 160 -28.41 -16.22 4.36
CA ARG A 160 -28.61 -16.69 2.98
C ARG A 160 -30.04 -17.14 2.70
N VAL A 161 -30.64 -17.86 3.64
CA VAL A 161 -31.95 -18.53 3.47
C VAL A 161 -33.09 -17.54 3.64
N THR A 162 -33.07 -16.72 4.70
CA THR A 162 -34.17 -15.80 5.04
C THR A 162 -34.01 -14.41 4.43
N GLY A 163 -32.79 -14.01 4.06
CA GLY A 163 -32.49 -12.65 3.62
C GLY A 163 -32.43 -11.62 4.75
N GLU A 164 -32.54 -12.05 6.01
CA GLU A 164 -32.56 -11.14 7.15
C GLU A 164 -31.19 -10.50 7.40
N PRO A 165 -31.14 -9.21 7.77
CA PRO A 165 -29.89 -8.51 8.03
C PRO A 165 -29.26 -9.01 9.34
N ILE A 166 -27.96 -9.26 9.30
CA ILE A 166 -27.18 -9.70 10.48
C ILE A 166 -26.25 -8.59 10.94
N TRP A 167 -25.51 -7.98 10.02
CA TRP A 167 -24.46 -7.00 10.37
C TRP A 167 -24.16 -6.04 9.21
N GLN A 168 -23.63 -4.86 9.52
CA GLN A 168 -23.10 -3.92 8.52
C GLN A 168 -21.89 -3.13 9.07
N SER A 169 -20.93 -2.83 8.20
CA SER A 169 -19.72 -2.08 8.56
C SER A 169 -19.94 -0.56 8.65
N GLY A 170 -21.05 -0.05 8.13
CA GLY A 170 -21.15 1.34 7.72
C GLY A 170 -20.24 1.66 6.52
N VAL A 171 -20.09 2.94 6.20
CA VAL A 171 -19.29 3.39 5.06
C VAL A 171 -17.90 3.82 5.52
N MET A 172 -16.88 3.05 5.16
CA MET A 172 -15.49 3.37 5.44
C MET A 172 -14.93 4.23 4.30
N ALA A 173 -14.73 5.51 4.57
CA ALA A 173 -14.05 6.43 3.66
C ALA A 173 -12.67 6.79 4.22
N VAL A 174 -11.62 6.37 3.54
CA VAL A 174 -10.23 6.62 3.95
C VAL A 174 -9.48 7.36 2.86
N ARG A 175 -8.56 8.24 3.29
CA ARG A 175 -7.63 8.92 2.40
C ARG A 175 -6.19 8.58 2.75
N SER A 176 -5.38 8.32 1.73
CA SER A 176 -3.92 8.30 1.81
C SER A 176 -3.34 9.55 1.17
N SER A 177 -2.16 9.99 1.60
CA SER A 177 -1.52 11.20 1.07
C SER A 177 -0.01 11.06 0.95
N ALA A 178 0.53 11.67 -0.10
CA ALA A 178 1.95 11.90 -0.35
C ALA A 178 2.16 13.36 -0.74
N SER A 179 3.27 13.93 -0.29
CA SER A 179 3.62 15.31 -0.58
C SER A 179 5.10 15.44 -0.86
N ASP A 180 5.42 16.16 -1.93
CA ASP A 180 6.76 16.52 -2.34
C ASP A 180 6.90 18.05 -2.28
N ILE A 181 7.97 18.54 -1.67
CA ILE A 181 8.27 19.97 -1.59
C ILE A 181 9.64 20.23 -2.22
N TRP A 182 9.72 21.26 -3.04
CA TRP A 182 10.95 21.86 -3.52
C TRP A 182 11.03 23.29 -2.99
N LEU A 183 12.19 23.66 -2.47
CA LEU A 183 12.46 25.01 -1.96
C LEU A 183 13.75 25.51 -2.59
N PHE A 184 13.70 26.63 -3.32
CA PHE A 184 14.85 27.19 -4.04
C PHE A 184 15.59 26.17 -4.92
N GLY A 185 14.87 25.26 -5.57
CA GLY A 185 15.44 24.19 -6.39
C GLY A 185 15.96 22.97 -5.61
N ALA A 186 16.05 23.04 -4.28
CA ALA A 186 16.37 21.88 -3.44
C ALA A 186 15.12 21.02 -3.20
N GLY A 187 15.19 19.72 -3.49
CA GLY A 187 14.09 18.76 -3.32
C GLY A 187 14.19 17.58 -4.31
N PRO A 188 13.20 16.68 -4.34
CA PRO A 188 11.99 16.70 -3.52
C PRO A 188 12.26 16.25 -2.08
N PHE A 189 11.76 17.02 -1.12
CA PHE A 189 11.54 16.56 0.25
C PHE A 189 10.18 15.86 0.30
N GLN A 190 10.18 14.56 0.52
CA GLN A 190 8.99 13.71 0.41
C GLN A 190 8.50 13.31 1.79
N ARG A 191 7.20 13.47 2.03
CA ARG A 191 6.51 13.14 3.29
C ARG A 191 5.08 12.67 2.98
N GLY A 192 4.54 11.77 3.77
CA GLY A 192 3.20 11.22 3.57
C GLY A 192 3.03 9.88 4.24
N ARG A 193 1.84 9.27 4.14
CA ARG A 193 1.55 7.97 4.77
C ARG A 193 2.27 6.80 4.09
N ILE A 194 2.55 6.92 2.79
CA ILE A 194 3.25 5.89 2.01
C ILE A 194 4.77 5.89 2.23
N TYR A 195 5.31 6.87 2.96
CA TYR A 195 6.74 6.98 3.24
C TYR A 195 7.00 6.73 4.73
N ASP A 196 7.95 5.84 5.03
CA ASP A 196 8.46 5.65 6.39
C ASP A 196 9.50 6.74 6.71
N GLY A 197 9.01 7.88 7.20
CA GLY A 197 9.81 9.06 7.54
C GLY A 197 9.97 10.07 6.39
N THR A 198 10.79 11.09 6.62
CA THR A 198 11.08 12.10 5.59
C THR A 198 12.11 11.54 4.60
N ARG A 199 11.83 11.61 3.30
CA ARG A 199 12.79 11.26 2.25
C ARG A 199 13.30 12.52 1.55
N PHE A 200 14.52 12.46 1.04
CA PHE A 200 15.09 13.47 0.16
C PHE A 200 15.56 12.79 -1.12
N ALA A 201 15.03 13.21 -2.26
CA ALA A 201 15.34 12.63 -3.57
C ALA A 201 15.27 11.08 -3.59
N GLY A 202 14.24 10.51 -2.93
CA GLY A 202 14.02 9.06 -2.84
C GLY A 202 14.80 8.35 -1.72
N GLN A 203 15.81 8.97 -1.12
CA GLN A 203 16.58 8.39 -0.01
C GLN A 203 15.96 8.74 1.34
N ARG A 204 15.96 7.80 2.30
CA ARG A 204 15.50 8.05 3.67
C ARG A 204 16.49 9.00 4.34
N LEU A 205 15.98 10.11 4.90
CA LEU A 205 16.74 10.89 5.85
C LEU A 205 16.55 10.21 7.22
N GLU A 206 17.65 9.71 7.80
CA GLU A 206 17.66 9.25 9.19
C GLU A 206 17.57 10.46 10.13
N LEU A 207 16.39 11.05 10.18
CA LEU A 207 16.01 11.96 11.24
C LEU A 207 15.18 11.10 12.19
N ASP A 208 15.76 10.79 13.35
CA ASP A 208 15.11 10.07 14.44
C ASP A 208 13.87 10.86 14.90
N HIS A 209 12.70 10.61 14.31
CA HIS A 209 11.44 11.20 14.75
C HIS A 209 10.23 10.39 14.27
N GLY A 210 9.52 9.81 15.24
CA GLY A 210 8.08 9.54 15.19
C GLY A 210 7.67 8.21 14.58
N LYS A 211 7.50 7.18 15.43
CA LYS A 211 6.80 5.95 15.08
C LYS A 211 5.42 6.30 14.50
N HIS A 212 5.17 5.91 13.26
CA HIS A 212 3.83 5.98 12.69
C HIS A 212 2.91 5.11 13.55
N LYS A 213 1.91 5.71 14.21
CA LYS A 213 0.84 4.96 14.89
C LYS A 213 0.04 4.21 13.82
N GLN A 214 0.44 2.97 13.52
CA GLN A 214 -0.44 2.02 12.86
C GLN A 214 -1.63 1.75 13.81
N ASN A 215 -2.81 1.50 13.25
CA ASN A 215 -4.00 1.19 14.04
C ASN A 215 -3.72 -0.05 14.91
N GLU A 216 -3.60 0.15 16.23
CA GLU A 216 -3.36 -0.91 17.20
C GLU A 216 -4.54 -1.89 17.33
N HIS A 217 -5.72 -1.52 16.83
CA HIS A 217 -6.97 -2.28 16.99
C HIS A 217 -7.47 -2.99 15.72
N ALA A 218 -6.64 -3.15 14.68
CA ALA A 218 -7.04 -3.90 13.49
C ALA A 218 -6.94 -5.41 13.74
N VAL A 219 -7.99 -6.17 13.43
CA VAL A 219 -8.02 -7.63 13.61
C VAL A 219 -6.99 -8.34 12.71
N ALA A 220 -6.78 -7.86 11.48
CA ALA A 220 -5.60 -8.18 10.68
C ALA A 220 -4.72 -6.95 10.49
N HIS A 221 -3.41 -7.15 10.64
CA HIS A 221 -2.41 -6.13 10.32
C HIS A 221 -1.83 -6.36 8.93
N TYR A 222 -1.85 -5.31 8.10
CA TYR A 222 -1.28 -5.35 6.74
C TYR A 222 0.18 -4.87 6.69
N GLY A 223 0.64 -4.17 7.74
CA GLY A 223 1.98 -3.57 7.78
C GLY A 223 2.98 -4.29 8.70
N ARG A 224 2.58 -5.38 9.36
CA ARG A 224 3.44 -6.19 10.22
C ARG A 224 3.05 -7.66 10.13
N GLU A 225 4.05 -8.53 10.21
CA GLU A 225 3.81 -9.96 10.37
C GLU A 225 3.02 -10.21 11.66
N THR A 226 2.02 -11.07 11.58
CA THR A 226 1.18 -11.45 12.72
C THR A 226 0.96 -12.95 12.67
N PHE A 227 1.27 -13.62 13.78
CA PHE A 227 1.01 -15.04 13.95
C PHE A 227 -0.37 -15.23 14.57
N PHE A 228 -1.20 -16.05 13.94
CA PHE A 228 -2.46 -16.50 14.52
C PHE A 228 -2.24 -17.81 15.28
N PRO A 229 -3.03 -18.07 16.35
CA PRO A 229 -3.01 -19.37 17.02
C PRO A 229 -3.25 -20.49 16.02
N PHE A 230 -2.39 -21.49 16.03
CA PHE A 230 -2.52 -22.63 15.13
C PHE A 230 -3.83 -23.38 15.44
N PRO A 231 -4.67 -23.68 14.44
CA PRO A 231 -5.93 -24.37 14.69
C PRO A 231 -5.65 -25.78 15.24
N PRO A 232 -6.47 -26.30 16.16
CA PRO A 232 -6.36 -27.69 16.57
C PRO A 232 -6.56 -28.56 15.32
N SER A 233 -5.54 -29.34 14.95
CA SER A 233 -5.64 -30.26 13.81
C SER A 233 -6.67 -31.34 14.14
N ILE A 234 -7.58 -31.61 13.21
CA ILE A 234 -8.60 -32.66 13.37
C ILE A 234 -7.94 -34.06 13.40
N ASP A 235 -6.75 -34.20 12.81
CA ASP A 235 -6.07 -35.46 12.48
C ASP A 235 -4.58 -35.53 12.90
N GLY A 236 -4.03 -34.48 13.52
CA GLY A 236 -2.61 -34.42 13.88
C GLY A 236 -1.66 -34.10 12.72
N SER A 237 -2.16 -33.96 11.49
CA SER A 237 -1.32 -33.78 10.28
C SER A 237 -0.81 -32.35 10.15
N LEU A 238 -1.64 -31.39 10.56
CA LEU A 238 -1.32 -29.98 10.62
C LEU A 238 -0.45 -29.73 11.87
N LYS A 239 0.84 -29.51 11.66
CA LYS A 239 1.79 -29.09 12.71
C LYS A 239 2.05 -27.59 12.60
N PRO A 240 2.24 -26.89 13.73
CA PRO A 240 2.58 -25.47 13.71
C PRO A 240 3.88 -25.27 12.92
N PRO A 241 3.98 -24.19 12.12
CA PRO A 241 5.24 -23.85 11.47
C PRO A 241 6.32 -23.67 12.54
N ARG A 242 7.47 -24.32 12.34
CA ARG A 242 8.61 -24.21 13.25
C ARG A 242 9.15 -22.77 13.09
N LEU A 243 8.78 -21.87 14.02
CA LEU A 243 9.32 -20.51 14.03
C LEU A 243 10.85 -20.62 14.10
N LEU A 244 11.55 -19.93 13.19
CA LEU A 244 12.99 -19.73 13.35
C LEU A 244 13.17 -18.92 14.64
N GLU A 245 13.97 -19.43 15.59
CA GLU A 245 14.37 -18.64 16.75
C GLU A 245 15.15 -17.43 16.23
N VAL A 246 14.55 -16.25 16.37
CA VAL A 246 15.21 -14.99 16.06
C VAL A 246 16.02 -14.61 17.29
N ASP A 247 17.28 -15.06 17.32
CA ASP A 247 18.30 -14.55 18.22
C ASP A 247 19.12 -13.48 17.48
N ASP A 248 19.06 -12.23 17.97
CA ASP A 248 19.92 -11.11 17.59
C ASP A 248 20.26 -10.96 16.10
N GLY A 249 19.26 -11.04 15.23
CA GLY A 249 19.34 -10.54 13.85
C GLY A 249 20.21 -11.36 12.88
N LYS A 250 20.52 -12.63 13.19
CA LYS A 250 21.16 -13.54 12.22
C LYS A 250 20.34 -14.80 12.00
N ILE A 251 19.94 -15.02 10.74
CA ILE A 251 19.34 -16.28 10.29
C ILE A 251 20.46 -17.31 10.15
N LEU A 252 20.55 -18.26 11.07
CA LEU A 252 21.43 -19.43 10.93
C LEU A 252 20.64 -20.60 10.34
N PRO A 253 21.16 -21.34 9.35
CA PRO A 253 20.55 -22.60 8.93
C PRO A 253 20.71 -23.64 10.05
N VAL A 254 19.62 -24.29 10.42
CA VAL A 254 19.65 -25.41 11.36
C VAL A 254 20.40 -26.56 10.71
N SER A 255 21.58 -26.89 11.26
CA SER A 255 22.32 -28.09 10.94
C SER A 255 21.39 -29.29 11.05
N ALA A 256 21.27 -30.06 9.98
CA ALA A 256 20.61 -31.35 10.00
C ALA A 256 21.26 -32.20 11.10
N LYS A 257 20.49 -32.60 12.11
CA LYS A 257 20.79 -33.86 12.79
C LYS A 257 20.36 -34.93 11.78
N GLU A 258 21.35 -35.51 11.10
CA GLU A 258 21.20 -36.83 10.52
C GLU A 258 20.79 -37.77 11.65
N GLU A 259 19.54 -38.21 11.59
CA GLU A 259 19.10 -39.44 12.21
C GLU A 259 19.88 -40.55 11.49
N SER A 260 21.00 -40.96 12.09
CA SER A 260 21.70 -42.18 11.69
C SER A 260 20.84 -43.32 12.18
N ASP A 261 20.29 -44.07 11.23
CA ASP A 261 19.70 -45.38 11.46
C ASP A 261 20.74 -46.27 12.16
N ASP A 262 20.51 -46.57 13.43
CA ASP A 262 21.09 -47.73 14.10
C ASP A 262 20.58 -48.98 13.36
N SER A 263 21.44 -49.53 12.51
CA SER A 263 21.32 -50.87 11.95
C SER A 263 22.60 -51.65 12.21
N ASP A 264 22.92 -51.83 13.48
CA ASP A 264 23.84 -52.86 13.94
C ASP A 264 23.05 -54.16 14.12
N ASP A 265 23.12 -55.05 13.12
CA ASP A 265 23.12 -56.49 13.35
C ASP A 265 23.82 -57.17 12.16
N GLU A 266 25.15 -57.10 12.20
CA GLU A 266 26.03 -57.89 11.36
C GLU A 266 26.19 -59.27 12.03
N SER A 267 25.63 -60.27 11.37
CA SER A 267 25.99 -61.68 11.53
C SER A 267 27.42 -61.90 11.09
N ASP A 268 28.26 -62.53 11.92
CA ASP A 268 28.87 -63.85 11.63
C ASP A 268 30.08 -64.14 12.55
N GLU A 269 30.14 -65.42 12.97
CA GLU A 269 31.26 -66.17 13.60
C GLU A 269 31.59 -66.01 15.11
#